data_AF-A0A1Q3HBZ1-F1
#
_entry.id   AF-A0A1Q3HBZ1-F1
#
_cell.length_a   1.000
_cell.length_b   1.000
_cell.length_c   1.000
_cell.angle_alpha   90.00
_cell.angle_beta   90.00
_cell.angle_gamma   90.00
#
_symmetry.space_group_name_H-M   'P 1'
#
loop_
_entity.id
_entity.type
_entity.pdbx_description
1 polymer ?
#
loop_
_entity_poly.entity_id
_entity_poly.type
_entity_poly.pdbx_seq_one_letter_code
_entity_poly.pdbx_strand_id
1 'polypeptide(L)'
;MLGRMRSFLCLLLLLGVLPAEAKPKARAPASFHIIILGGGQTPAEAQAALEKYTRGAHPGVTPAEGYPRLLKSDEMAGLKPGFHIAVLGICPEVERARSLRDLASLAMPGVYLREVRASVPDACPKLVLSKPKALKGHVHQGSYPVRAGVKGLSYEVHSRALDTGKTPCVESRLVVRLELGGRAVDEESWSGDCNPPVGEGDLGSSSEWSLEEALSFGDRSFLLVKESASIADNTTHTWRLVGEACGDVDELFTVGSRLEFGPPGDVSVKAEGEGPEAWRKLVVRTTEGTCDENGEGEGCESSSRTFTWDDAACAYR
;
A
#
# COMPACT_ATOMS: atom_id res chain seq x y z
N MET A 1 76.77 57.35 6.50
CA MET A 1 75.31 57.44 6.66
C MET A 1 74.64 57.30 5.29
N LEU A 2 74.54 56.08 4.76
CA LEU A 2 73.85 55.79 3.50
C LEU A 2 73.26 54.38 3.63
N GLY A 3 71.94 54.25 3.52
CA GLY A 3 71.32 52.92 3.38
C GLY A 3 70.05 52.75 4.20
N ARG A 4 68.90 53.17 3.64
CA ARG A 4 67.56 52.66 4.01
C ARG A 4 66.49 53.22 3.08
N MET A 5 66.50 52.86 1.80
CA MET A 5 65.42 53.31 0.88
C MET A 5 65.25 52.42 -0.37
N ARG A 6 65.29 51.10 -0.20
CA ARG A 6 65.06 50.15 -1.33
C ARG A 6 64.07 49.02 -1.07
N SER A 7 63.41 48.98 0.09
CA SER A 7 62.60 47.81 0.49
C SER A 7 61.09 47.94 0.29
N PHE A 8 60.58 49.08 -0.19
CA PHE A 8 59.13 49.29 -0.35
C PHE A 8 58.59 49.09 -1.77
N LEU A 9 59.45 48.92 -2.78
CA LEU A 9 59.00 48.83 -4.18
C LEU A 9 58.63 47.40 -4.62
N CYS A 10 59.06 46.35 -3.92
CA CYS A 10 58.71 44.96 -4.26
C CYS A 10 57.37 44.49 -3.69
N LEU A 11 56.80 45.15 -2.67
CA LEU A 11 55.54 44.71 -2.06
C LEU A 11 54.30 45.17 -2.85
N LEU A 12 54.43 46.22 -3.67
CA LEU A 12 53.33 46.75 -4.50
C LEU A 12 53.15 46.02 -5.85
N LEU A 13 54.12 45.19 -6.26
CA LEU A 13 54.06 44.44 -7.52
C LEU A 13 53.44 43.04 -7.40
N LEU A 14 53.14 42.58 -6.18
CA LEU A 14 52.55 41.26 -5.89
C LEU A 14 51.02 41.28 -5.70
N LEU A 15 50.37 42.45 -5.69
CA LEU A 15 48.91 42.59 -5.57
C LEU A 15 48.17 42.61 -6.93
N GLY A 16 48.87 42.43 -8.04
CA GLY A 16 48.32 42.61 -9.39
C GLY A 16 47.71 41.39 -10.08
N VAL A 17 47.67 40.22 -9.43
CA VAL A 17 47.13 38.98 -10.04
C VAL A 17 45.96 38.47 -9.21
N LEU A 18 44.85 39.21 -9.23
CA LEU A 18 43.57 38.64 -8.81
C LEU A 18 43.14 37.63 -9.89
N PRO A 19 42.95 36.34 -9.56
CA PRO A 19 42.41 35.39 -10.51
C PRO A 19 41.03 35.88 -10.95
N ALA A 20 40.84 36.03 -12.27
CA ALA A 20 39.56 36.37 -12.85
C ALA A 20 38.51 35.38 -12.32
N GLU A 21 37.54 35.88 -11.54
CA GLU A 21 36.41 35.08 -11.08
C GLU A 21 35.70 34.52 -12.31
N ALA A 22 35.92 33.22 -12.57
CA ALA A 22 35.20 32.50 -13.58
C ALA A 22 33.73 32.54 -13.19
N LYS A 23 32.93 33.37 -13.89
CA LYS A 23 31.47 33.39 -13.75
C LYS A 23 30.98 31.94 -13.85
N PRO A 24 30.32 31.40 -12.81
CA PRO A 24 29.81 30.04 -12.86
C PRO A 24 28.93 29.92 -14.09
N LYS A 25 29.35 29.07 -15.03
CA LYS A 25 28.63 28.81 -16.27
C LYS A 25 27.25 28.32 -15.87
N ALA A 26 26.22 29.14 -16.07
CA ALA A 26 24.84 28.82 -15.75
C ALA A 26 24.52 27.45 -16.37
N ARG A 27 24.35 26.44 -15.50
CA ARG A 27 24.09 25.07 -15.92
C ARG A 27 22.71 25.10 -16.58
N ALA A 28 22.62 24.59 -17.82
CA ALA A 28 21.34 24.47 -18.49
C ALA A 28 20.36 23.74 -17.55
N PRO A 29 19.09 24.20 -17.46
CA PRO A 29 18.13 23.59 -16.54
C PRO A 29 17.99 22.11 -16.88
N ALA A 30 18.24 21.25 -15.91
CA ALA A 30 18.04 19.82 -16.07
C ALA A 30 16.54 19.50 -16.10
N SER A 31 16.18 18.44 -16.82
CA SER A 31 14.83 17.89 -16.79
C SER A 31 14.65 17.04 -15.54
N PHE A 32 13.55 17.25 -14.84
CA PHE A 32 13.15 16.52 -13.64
C PHE A 32 11.70 16.06 -13.76
N HIS A 33 11.30 15.14 -12.90
CA HIS A 33 9.96 14.57 -12.84
C HIS A 33 9.37 14.86 -11.46
N ILE A 34 8.32 15.68 -11.41
CA ILE A 34 7.61 16.02 -10.19
C ILE A 34 6.48 15.01 -9.94
N ILE A 35 6.37 14.53 -8.70
CA ILE A 35 5.29 13.64 -8.25
C ILE A 35 4.24 14.49 -7.56
N ILE A 36 3.06 14.62 -8.17
CA ILE A 36 1.98 15.49 -7.72
C ILE A 36 0.90 14.61 -7.08
N LEU A 37 0.58 14.90 -5.82
CA LEU A 37 -0.44 14.20 -5.02
C LEU A 37 -1.85 14.64 -5.42
N GLY A 38 -2.02 15.92 -5.75
CA GLY A 38 -3.30 16.51 -6.11
C GLY A 38 -3.23 18.04 -6.04
N GLY A 39 -4.36 18.70 -6.24
CA GLY A 39 -4.45 20.16 -6.19
C GLY A 39 -5.57 20.72 -7.05
N GLY A 40 -5.66 22.04 -7.09
CA GLY A 40 -6.72 22.77 -7.78
C GLY A 40 -6.39 24.24 -8.00
N GLN A 41 -7.41 25.06 -8.27
CA GLN A 41 -7.21 26.50 -8.48
C GLN A 41 -6.96 27.24 -7.17
N THR A 42 -7.37 26.65 -6.05
CA THR A 42 -7.27 27.26 -4.72
C THR A 42 -6.20 26.59 -3.86
N PRO A 43 -5.57 27.32 -2.93
CA PRO A 43 -4.67 26.73 -1.94
C PRO A 43 -5.32 25.63 -1.09
N ALA A 44 -6.62 25.76 -0.82
CA ALA A 44 -7.38 24.81 -0.01
C ALA A 44 -7.47 23.42 -0.66
N GLU A 45 -7.62 23.34 -1.98
CA GLU A 45 -7.63 22.06 -2.70
C GLU A 45 -6.28 21.35 -2.63
N ALA A 46 -5.18 22.10 -2.74
CA ALA A 46 -3.83 21.56 -2.57
C ALA A 46 -3.60 21.07 -1.13
N GLN A 47 -4.04 21.86 -0.14
CA GLN A 47 -3.96 21.49 1.27
C GLN A 47 -4.79 20.24 1.57
N ALA A 48 -6.00 20.12 1.03
CA ALA A 48 -6.83 18.93 1.20
C ALA A 48 -6.17 17.67 0.62
N ALA A 49 -5.51 17.78 -0.53
CA ALA A 49 -4.72 16.69 -1.10
C ALA A 49 -3.52 16.32 -0.20
N LEU A 50 -2.80 17.31 0.32
CA LEU A 50 -1.70 17.07 1.26
C LEU A 50 -2.18 16.38 2.53
N GLU A 51 -3.26 16.86 3.14
CA GLU A 51 -3.84 16.28 4.35
C GLU A 51 -4.34 14.86 4.13
N LYS A 52 -5.04 14.63 3.01
CA LYS A 52 -5.49 13.28 2.63
C LYS A 52 -4.30 12.33 2.50
N TYR A 53 -3.17 12.80 1.99
CA TYR A 53 -1.95 12.00 1.91
C TYR A 53 -1.47 11.72 3.33
N THR A 54 -1.15 12.75 4.11
CA THR A 54 -0.57 12.60 5.46
C THR A 54 -1.39 11.78 6.47
N ARG A 55 -2.71 11.61 6.26
CA ARG A 55 -3.55 10.73 7.10
C ARG A 55 -3.40 9.25 6.77
N GLY A 56 -3.06 8.92 5.53
CA GLY A 56 -2.88 7.54 5.10
C GLY A 56 -1.51 6.99 5.48
N ALA A 57 -1.42 5.67 5.56
CA ALA A 57 -0.13 5.01 5.51
C ALA A 57 0.45 5.09 4.09
N HIS A 58 1.77 5.09 3.98
CA HIS A 58 2.47 5.17 2.69
C HIS A 58 3.58 4.12 2.65
N PRO A 59 3.21 2.82 2.67
CA PRO A 59 4.19 1.77 2.71
C PRO A 59 5.07 1.86 1.46
N GLY A 60 6.35 1.61 1.67
CA GLY A 60 7.33 1.67 0.59
C GLY A 60 7.76 3.07 0.16
N VAL A 61 7.23 4.18 0.71
CA VAL A 61 7.63 5.54 0.31
C VAL A 61 7.99 6.41 1.51
N THR A 62 9.23 6.90 1.57
CA THR A 62 9.64 7.94 2.51
C THR A 62 9.81 9.27 1.79
N PRO A 63 9.11 10.33 2.21
CA PRO A 63 9.26 11.66 1.64
C PRO A 63 10.71 12.18 1.72
N ALA A 64 11.09 13.01 0.75
CA ALA A 64 12.34 13.75 0.83
C ALA A 64 12.25 14.89 1.86
N GLU A 65 13.39 15.41 2.30
CA GLU A 65 13.41 16.54 3.23
C GLU A 65 12.66 17.75 2.64
N GLY A 66 11.78 18.36 3.44
CA GLY A 66 10.94 19.48 3.00
C GLY A 66 9.77 19.08 2.11
N TYR A 67 9.47 17.79 1.98
CA TYR A 67 8.33 17.23 1.28
C TYR A 67 7.55 16.26 2.19
N PRO A 68 6.26 15.97 1.92
CA PRO A 68 5.43 16.61 0.89
C PRO A 68 5.17 18.09 1.20
N ARG A 69 4.97 18.92 0.17
CA ARG A 69 4.74 20.36 0.33
C ARG A 69 3.79 20.94 -0.70
N LEU A 70 3.25 22.12 -0.39
CA LEU A 70 2.45 22.90 -1.34
C LEU A 70 3.33 23.73 -2.26
N LEU A 71 2.93 23.85 -3.52
CA LEU A 71 3.58 24.66 -4.54
C LEU A 71 2.55 25.35 -5.42
N LYS A 72 2.87 26.55 -5.92
CA LYS A 72 2.17 27.12 -7.07
C LYS A 72 2.78 26.57 -8.35
N SER A 73 1.95 26.17 -9.29
CA SER A 73 2.39 25.64 -10.59
C SER A 73 3.30 26.60 -11.35
N ASP A 74 3.11 27.91 -11.15
CA ASP A 74 3.80 28.99 -11.88
C ASP A 74 5.30 29.06 -11.52
N GLU A 75 5.67 28.49 -10.38
CA GLU A 75 7.05 28.45 -9.90
C GLU A 75 7.91 27.43 -10.67
N MET A 76 7.29 26.55 -11.48
CA MET A 76 7.93 25.42 -12.12
C MET A 76 7.62 25.37 -13.62
N ALA A 77 8.63 25.59 -14.45
CA ALA A 77 8.48 25.49 -15.90
C ALA A 77 8.13 24.06 -16.32
N GLY A 78 7.09 23.90 -17.15
CA GLY A 78 6.55 22.60 -17.56
C GLY A 78 5.20 22.28 -16.92
N LEU A 79 4.80 23.00 -15.87
CA LEU A 79 3.46 22.93 -15.32
C LEU A 79 2.53 23.96 -15.96
N LYS A 80 1.23 23.65 -15.93
CA LYS A 80 0.17 24.59 -16.35
C LYS A 80 0.01 25.65 -15.27
N PRO A 81 0.11 26.95 -15.57
CA PRO A 81 0.01 28.00 -14.57
C PRO A 81 -1.41 28.16 -14.00
N GLY A 82 -1.53 28.78 -12.83
CA GLY A 82 -2.78 29.10 -12.13
C GLY A 82 -3.27 28.04 -11.13
N PHE A 83 -2.46 27.04 -10.78
CA PHE A 83 -2.82 25.96 -9.86
C PHE A 83 -1.99 25.98 -8.58
N HIS A 84 -2.59 25.49 -7.50
CA HIS A 84 -1.92 25.13 -6.27
C HIS A 84 -1.90 23.61 -6.19
N ILE A 85 -0.74 23.02 -5.96
CA ILE A 85 -0.52 21.57 -5.96
C ILE A 85 0.20 21.10 -4.70
N ALA A 86 -0.16 19.92 -4.22
CA ALA A 86 0.61 19.18 -3.24
C ALA A 86 1.59 18.26 -3.97
N VAL A 87 2.86 18.33 -3.59
CA VAL A 87 3.94 17.63 -4.26
C VAL A 87 4.63 16.71 -3.27
N LEU A 88 4.82 15.45 -3.66
CA LEU A 88 5.50 14.44 -2.87
C LEU A 88 7.02 14.53 -2.99
N GLY A 89 7.52 14.94 -4.16
CA GLY A 89 8.93 15.15 -4.39
C GLY A 89 9.27 15.32 -5.87
N ILE A 90 10.56 15.47 -6.16
CA ILE A 90 11.08 15.77 -7.50
C ILE A 90 12.27 14.85 -7.76
N CYS A 91 12.18 14.05 -8.82
CA CYS A 91 13.18 13.05 -9.18
C CYS A 91 13.88 13.37 -10.50
N PRO A 92 15.20 13.16 -10.62
CA PRO A 92 15.90 13.31 -11.90
C PRO A 92 15.52 12.20 -12.90
N GLU A 93 15.31 10.98 -12.41
CA GLU A 93 15.05 9.80 -13.24
C GLU A 93 13.55 9.48 -13.31
N VAL A 94 13.03 9.34 -14.53
CA VAL A 94 11.60 9.06 -14.78
C VAL A 94 11.15 7.72 -14.21
N GLU A 95 11.98 6.67 -14.35
CA GLU A 95 11.60 5.32 -13.89
C GLU A 95 11.49 5.26 -12.37
N ARG A 96 12.41 5.92 -11.66
CA ARG A 96 12.31 6.07 -10.21
C ARG A 96 11.08 6.87 -9.80
N ALA A 97 10.78 7.97 -10.50
CA ALA A 97 9.57 8.76 -10.27
C ALA A 97 8.30 7.92 -10.48
N ARG A 98 8.27 7.07 -11.52
CA ARG A 98 7.15 6.15 -11.82
C ARG A 98 6.92 5.16 -10.70
N SER A 99 7.94 4.45 -10.24
CA SER A 99 7.78 3.50 -9.13
C SER A 99 7.27 4.17 -7.86
N LEU A 100 7.76 5.37 -7.54
CA LEU A 100 7.29 6.14 -6.39
C LEU A 100 5.85 6.64 -6.54
N ARG A 101 5.47 7.09 -7.75
CA ARG A 101 4.09 7.46 -8.06
C ARG A 101 3.17 6.25 -7.92
N ASP A 102 3.56 5.13 -8.50
CA ASP A 102 2.78 3.90 -8.50
C ASP A 102 2.50 3.42 -7.07
N LEU A 103 3.51 3.42 -6.19
CA LEU A 103 3.32 3.11 -4.77
C LEU A 103 2.47 4.17 -4.04
N ALA A 104 2.71 5.45 -4.30
CA ALA A 104 1.89 6.52 -3.71
C ALA A 104 0.42 6.45 -4.18
N SER A 105 0.16 5.90 -5.38
CA SER A 105 -1.18 5.71 -5.93
C SER A 105 -2.00 4.65 -5.18
N LEU A 106 -1.34 3.71 -4.50
CA LEU A 106 -2.00 2.75 -3.59
C LEU A 106 -2.69 3.51 -2.44
N ALA A 107 -1.96 4.42 -1.80
CA ALA A 107 -2.49 5.24 -0.72
C ALA A 107 -3.44 6.35 -1.20
N MET A 108 -3.18 6.90 -2.38
CA MET A 108 -3.90 8.05 -2.91
C MET A 108 -4.17 7.89 -4.41
N PRO A 109 -5.41 7.55 -4.81
CA PRO A 109 -5.79 7.61 -6.21
C PRO A 109 -5.58 9.01 -6.78
N GLY A 110 -5.09 9.10 -8.02
CA GLY A 110 -4.90 10.36 -8.73
C GLY A 110 -3.52 11.00 -8.60
N VAL A 111 -2.56 10.37 -7.90
CA VAL A 111 -1.15 10.80 -7.94
C VAL A 111 -0.62 10.67 -9.37
N TYR A 112 0.05 11.71 -9.88
CA TYR A 112 0.55 11.73 -11.25
C TYR A 112 1.93 12.38 -11.38
N LEU A 113 2.57 12.15 -12.54
CA LEU A 113 3.88 12.71 -12.87
C LEU A 113 3.78 13.83 -13.90
N ARG A 114 4.66 14.81 -13.77
CA ARG A 114 4.93 15.79 -14.83
C ARG A 114 6.43 16.00 -14.99
N GLU A 115 6.86 16.19 -16.23
CA GLU A 115 8.20 16.66 -16.52
C GLU A 115 8.27 18.18 -16.26
N VAL A 116 9.29 18.61 -15.53
CA VAL A 116 9.54 20.02 -15.20
C VAL A 116 11.00 20.37 -15.47
N ARG A 117 11.24 21.63 -15.84
CA ARG A 117 12.58 22.20 -15.95
C ARG A 117 12.80 23.09 -14.76
N ALA A 118 13.68 22.68 -13.86
CA ALA A 118 13.91 23.41 -12.62
C ALA A 118 15.41 23.46 -12.29
N SER A 119 15.81 24.52 -11.59
CA SER A 119 17.13 24.60 -10.94
C SER A 119 17.04 24.18 -9.46
N VAL A 120 16.04 23.38 -9.12
CA VAL A 120 15.80 22.91 -7.76
C VAL A 120 16.70 21.71 -7.43
N PRO A 121 17.12 21.58 -6.16
CA PRO A 121 17.85 20.41 -5.72
C PRO A 121 16.99 19.14 -5.90
N ASP A 122 17.65 18.02 -6.18
CA ASP A 122 17.02 16.71 -6.15
C ASP A 122 16.40 16.48 -4.77
N ALA A 123 15.10 16.25 -4.75
CA ALA A 123 14.32 15.92 -3.58
C ALA A 123 13.47 14.69 -3.88
N CYS A 124 14.09 13.68 -4.48
CA CYS A 124 13.40 12.46 -4.86
C CYS A 124 13.10 11.63 -3.61
N PRO A 125 11.82 11.25 -3.38
CA PRO A 125 11.46 10.35 -2.30
C PRO A 125 12.22 9.02 -2.38
N LYS A 126 12.29 8.32 -1.26
CA LYS A 126 13.01 7.04 -1.16
C LYS A 126 12.02 5.89 -1.17
N LEU A 127 12.36 4.86 -1.95
CA LEU A 127 11.69 3.57 -1.88
C LEU A 127 12.19 2.83 -0.63
N VAL A 128 11.29 2.57 0.31
CA VAL A 128 11.59 1.79 1.52
C VAL A 128 11.01 0.40 1.35
N LEU A 129 11.69 -0.38 0.53
CA LEU A 129 11.36 -1.78 0.35
C LEU A 129 12.17 -2.59 1.36
N SER A 130 11.54 -3.47 2.11
CA SER A 130 12.25 -4.38 3.01
C SER A 130 12.67 -5.63 2.27
N LYS A 131 13.78 -6.25 2.70
CA LYS A 131 14.05 -7.63 2.26
C LYS A 131 12.96 -8.49 2.88
N PRO A 132 12.26 -9.33 2.10
CA PRO A 132 11.23 -10.17 2.65
C PRO A 132 11.84 -11.07 3.73
N LYS A 133 11.24 -11.08 4.92
CA LYS A 133 11.72 -11.91 6.02
C LYS A 133 11.50 -13.37 5.61
N ALA A 134 12.52 -14.21 5.79
CA ALA A 134 12.39 -15.63 5.54
C ALA A 134 11.33 -16.22 6.49
N LEU A 135 10.21 -16.68 5.93
CA LEU A 135 9.10 -17.26 6.67
C LEU A 135 9.39 -18.74 6.96
N LYS A 136 10.32 -19.00 7.88
CA LYS A 136 10.73 -20.37 8.24
C LYS A 136 9.50 -21.20 8.66
N GLY A 137 9.38 -22.37 8.06
CA GLY A 137 8.28 -23.32 8.31
C GLY A 137 6.93 -22.92 7.72
N HIS A 138 6.83 -21.79 7.01
CA HIS A 138 5.61 -21.47 6.27
C HIS A 138 5.64 -22.13 4.89
N VAL A 139 4.48 -22.59 4.46
CA VAL A 139 4.18 -23.09 3.12
C VAL A 139 3.66 -21.91 2.30
N HIS A 140 4.24 -21.70 1.13
CA HIS A 140 3.73 -20.72 0.17
C HIS A 140 2.44 -21.26 -0.47
N GLN A 141 1.33 -20.53 -0.29
CA GLN A 141 0.03 -20.89 -0.84
C GLN A 141 -0.15 -20.34 -2.26
N GLY A 142 0.38 -19.15 -2.55
CA GLY A 142 0.31 -18.56 -3.88
C GLY A 142 0.75 -17.11 -3.94
N SER A 143 0.98 -16.67 -5.18
CA SER A 143 1.34 -15.30 -5.56
C SER A 143 0.25 -14.73 -6.47
N TYR A 144 -0.33 -13.60 -6.07
CA TYR A 144 -1.52 -13.03 -6.70
C TYR A 144 -1.24 -11.59 -7.15
N PRO A 145 -1.32 -11.28 -8.45
CA PRO A 145 -1.01 -9.93 -8.93
C PRO A 145 -2.03 -8.91 -8.43
N VAL A 146 -1.54 -7.76 -7.95
CA VAL A 146 -2.39 -6.63 -7.55
C VAL A 146 -2.68 -5.76 -8.77
N ARG A 147 -3.96 -5.55 -9.07
CA ARG A 147 -4.42 -4.79 -10.24
C ARG A 147 -4.41 -3.27 -10.07
N ALA A 148 -3.60 -2.73 -9.16
CA ALA A 148 -3.49 -1.30 -8.89
C ALA A 148 -2.65 -0.52 -9.93
N GLY A 149 -2.45 -1.06 -11.14
CA GLY A 149 -1.61 -0.45 -12.17
C GLY A 149 -0.11 -0.41 -11.85
N VAL A 150 0.32 -0.99 -10.73
CA VAL A 150 1.72 -1.09 -10.32
C VAL A 150 2.32 -2.38 -10.84
N LYS A 151 3.26 -2.26 -11.80
CA LYS A 151 3.87 -3.44 -12.41
C LYS A 151 4.73 -4.20 -11.38
N GLY A 152 4.45 -5.49 -11.21
CA GLY A 152 5.20 -6.37 -10.33
C GLY A 152 4.80 -6.27 -8.86
N LEU A 153 3.65 -5.66 -8.58
CA LEU A 153 3.00 -5.70 -7.27
C LEU A 153 2.18 -7.00 -7.15
N SER A 154 2.42 -7.81 -6.15
CA SER A 154 1.68 -9.05 -5.86
C SER A 154 1.44 -9.22 -4.36
N TYR A 155 0.38 -9.96 -4.01
CA TYR A 155 0.26 -10.58 -2.71
C TYR A 155 0.97 -11.93 -2.71
N GLU A 156 1.86 -12.14 -1.76
CA GLU A 156 2.39 -13.45 -1.43
C GLU A 156 1.68 -13.97 -0.18
N VAL A 157 1.06 -15.14 -0.29
CA VAL A 157 0.28 -15.73 0.80
C VAL A 157 0.99 -16.97 1.32
N HIS A 158 1.21 -17.01 2.62
CA HIS A 158 1.92 -18.09 3.28
C HIS A 158 1.15 -18.57 4.50
N SER A 159 1.03 -19.89 4.67
CA SER A 159 0.44 -20.48 5.87
C SER A 159 1.43 -21.35 6.61
N ARG A 160 1.25 -21.52 7.92
CA ARG A 160 2.03 -22.46 8.72
C ARG A 160 1.14 -23.13 9.76
N ALA A 161 1.12 -24.45 9.76
CA ALA A 161 0.68 -25.22 10.91
C ALA A 161 1.79 -25.24 11.97
N LEU A 162 1.45 -24.92 13.22
CA LEU A 162 2.32 -24.95 14.38
C LEU A 162 1.96 -26.18 15.20
N ASP A 163 2.84 -27.17 15.15
CA ASP A 163 2.78 -28.32 16.05
C ASP A 163 3.27 -27.87 17.44
N THR A 164 2.34 -27.83 18.40
CA THR A 164 2.66 -27.49 19.79
C THR A 164 3.21 -28.67 20.58
N GLY A 165 3.18 -29.88 20.01
CA GLY A 165 3.69 -31.12 20.59
C GLY A 165 2.99 -31.58 21.88
N LYS A 166 1.92 -30.89 22.31
CA LYS A 166 1.28 -31.10 23.62
C LYS A 166 -0.23 -31.38 23.58
N THR A 167 -0.88 -31.27 22.42
CA THR A 167 -2.34 -31.45 22.27
C THR A 167 -2.72 -31.57 20.79
N PRO A 168 -3.91 -32.11 20.42
CA PRO A 168 -4.35 -32.23 19.02
C PRO A 168 -4.70 -30.87 18.36
N CYS A 169 -4.33 -29.76 18.97
CA CYS A 169 -4.67 -28.43 18.49
C CYS A 169 -3.57 -27.91 17.56
N VAL A 170 -3.98 -27.51 16.36
CA VAL A 170 -3.10 -26.87 15.37
C VAL A 170 -3.28 -25.37 15.49
N GLU A 171 -2.23 -24.67 15.93
CA GLU A 171 -2.17 -23.22 15.77
C GLU A 171 -1.77 -22.94 14.32
N SER A 172 -2.46 -22.03 13.64
CA SER A 172 -2.14 -21.66 12.27
C SER A 172 -1.67 -20.22 12.21
N ARG A 173 -0.78 -19.92 11.27
CA ARG A 173 -0.41 -18.54 10.96
C ARG A 173 -0.57 -18.28 9.48
N LEU A 174 -1.31 -17.24 9.12
CA LEU A 174 -1.41 -16.72 7.76
C LEU A 174 -0.60 -15.42 7.68
N VAL A 175 0.29 -15.34 6.70
CA VAL A 175 1.04 -14.13 6.38
C VAL A 175 0.68 -13.74 4.97
N VAL A 176 0.15 -12.52 4.80
CA VAL A 176 -0.07 -11.90 3.50
C VAL A 176 0.93 -10.77 3.36
N ARG A 177 1.73 -10.83 2.31
CA ARG A 177 2.76 -9.82 2.05
C ARG A 177 2.49 -9.15 0.72
N LEU A 178 2.52 -7.82 0.71
CA LEU A 178 2.55 -7.04 -0.52
C LEU A 178 3.99 -6.92 -1.00
N GLU A 179 4.32 -7.47 -2.17
CA GLU A 179 5.67 -7.42 -2.73
C GLU A 179 5.72 -6.61 -4.02
N LEU A 180 6.77 -5.79 -4.18
CA LEU A 180 7.12 -5.09 -5.42
C LEU A 180 8.47 -5.58 -5.94
N GLY A 181 8.45 -6.39 -7.00
CA GLY A 181 9.68 -6.91 -7.61
C GLY A 181 10.51 -7.79 -6.66
N GLY A 182 9.85 -8.63 -5.87
CA GLY A 182 10.50 -9.55 -4.92
C GLY A 182 10.99 -8.87 -3.63
N ARG A 183 10.46 -7.69 -3.31
CA ARG A 183 10.75 -6.99 -2.06
C ARG A 183 9.45 -6.66 -1.33
N ALA A 184 9.43 -6.86 -0.02
CA ALA A 184 8.29 -6.55 0.81
C ALA A 184 8.06 -5.04 0.85
N VAL A 185 6.86 -4.62 0.43
CA VAL A 185 6.30 -3.29 0.61
C VAL A 185 5.64 -3.22 1.99
N ASP A 186 4.81 -4.22 2.28
CA ASP A 186 4.07 -4.36 3.54
C ASP A 186 3.81 -5.85 3.85
N GLU A 187 3.53 -6.17 5.11
CA GLU A 187 3.30 -7.54 5.58
C GLU A 187 2.31 -7.52 6.76
N GLU A 188 1.20 -8.24 6.61
CA GLU A 188 0.23 -8.45 7.67
C GLU A 188 0.20 -9.95 8.05
N SER A 189 0.03 -10.23 9.34
CA SER A 189 0.03 -11.62 9.83
C SER A 189 -1.08 -11.88 10.83
N TRP A 190 -1.90 -12.88 10.54
CA TRP A 190 -2.92 -13.38 11.43
C TRP A 190 -2.48 -14.71 12.03
N SER A 191 -2.72 -14.88 13.32
CA SER A 191 -2.47 -16.14 14.03
C SER A 191 -3.81 -16.66 14.52
N GLY A 192 -4.05 -17.95 14.35
CA GLY A 192 -5.18 -18.61 14.97
C GLY A 192 -4.90 -18.84 16.45
N ASP A 193 -5.95 -18.94 17.25
CA ASP A 193 -5.85 -19.22 18.67
C ASP A 193 -5.89 -20.73 18.92
N CYS A 194 -5.15 -21.17 19.93
CA CYS A 194 -5.11 -22.55 20.37
C CYS A 194 -5.29 -22.59 21.90
N ASN A 195 -6.48 -22.99 22.34
CA ASN A 195 -6.79 -23.17 23.76
C ASN A 195 -6.98 -24.67 24.02
N PRO A 196 -5.95 -25.41 24.47
CA PRO A 196 -6.11 -26.80 24.81
C PRO A 196 -7.04 -26.98 26.02
N PRO A 197 -7.72 -28.12 26.17
CA PRO A 197 -8.52 -28.40 27.35
C PRO A 197 -7.63 -28.47 28.60
N VAL A 198 -8.05 -27.83 29.70
CA VAL A 198 -7.26 -27.70 30.94
C VAL A 198 -7.62 -28.77 31.97
N GLY A 199 -8.82 -29.34 31.89
CA GLY A 199 -9.30 -30.41 32.75
C GLY A 199 -10.20 -31.43 32.04
N GLU A 200 -10.60 -32.45 32.79
CA GLU A 200 -11.55 -33.46 32.35
C GLU A 200 -12.94 -32.81 32.17
N GLY A 201 -13.41 -32.74 30.92
CA GLY A 201 -14.68 -32.09 30.55
C GLY A 201 -14.55 -30.69 29.92
N ASP A 202 -13.34 -30.10 29.90
CA ASP A 202 -13.11 -28.87 29.13
C ASP A 202 -13.03 -29.19 27.63
N LEU A 203 -13.63 -28.32 26.81
CA LEU A 203 -13.53 -28.42 25.36
C LEU A 203 -12.37 -27.55 24.89
N GLY A 204 -11.40 -28.15 24.20
CA GLY A 204 -10.35 -27.37 23.53
C GLY A 204 -10.90 -26.58 22.35
N SER A 205 -10.22 -25.49 21.99
CA SER A 205 -10.47 -24.73 20.77
C SER A 205 -9.21 -24.58 19.92
N SER A 206 -9.36 -24.61 18.60
CA SER A 206 -8.28 -24.29 17.65
C SER A 206 -8.82 -23.48 16.47
N SER A 207 -8.09 -22.48 15.99
CA SER A 207 -8.40 -21.83 14.71
C SER A 207 -7.33 -21.99 13.62
N GLU A 208 -7.81 -22.36 12.42
CA GLU A 208 -7.02 -22.53 11.21
C GLU A 208 -7.31 -21.44 10.17
N TRP A 209 -6.27 -20.82 9.63
CA TRP A 209 -6.37 -19.83 8.57
C TRP A 209 -5.97 -20.39 7.20
N SER A 210 -6.83 -20.17 6.20
CA SER A 210 -6.61 -20.54 4.80
C SER A 210 -6.96 -19.40 3.84
N LEU A 211 -6.28 -19.36 2.69
CA LEU A 211 -6.74 -18.59 1.55
C LEU A 211 -7.76 -19.42 0.75
N GLU A 212 -8.91 -18.82 0.45
CA GLU A 212 -9.95 -19.44 -0.36
C GLU A 212 -9.85 -18.97 -1.82
N GLU A 213 -9.80 -17.65 -2.02
CA GLU A 213 -9.88 -17.08 -3.36
C GLU A 213 -9.13 -15.75 -3.47
N ALA A 214 -8.59 -15.47 -4.66
CA ALA A 214 -8.09 -14.15 -5.03
C ALA A 214 -9.08 -13.48 -5.99
N LEU A 215 -9.58 -12.33 -5.59
CA LEU A 215 -10.63 -11.60 -6.29
C LEU A 215 -10.06 -10.35 -6.95
N SER A 216 -10.69 -9.90 -8.04
CA SER A 216 -10.32 -8.65 -8.70
C SER A 216 -11.56 -7.92 -9.19
N PHE A 217 -11.70 -6.66 -8.82
CA PHE A 217 -12.83 -5.80 -9.20
C PHE A 217 -12.29 -4.46 -9.71
N GLY A 218 -12.41 -4.23 -11.02
CA GLY A 218 -11.82 -3.07 -11.66
C GLY A 218 -10.28 -3.07 -11.52
N ASP A 219 -9.75 -2.03 -10.90
CA ASP A 219 -8.34 -1.80 -10.58
C ASP A 219 -7.94 -2.25 -9.16
N ARG A 220 -8.85 -2.94 -8.45
CA ARG A 220 -8.60 -3.44 -7.09
C ARG A 220 -8.45 -4.95 -7.06
N SER A 221 -7.64 -5.43 -6.13
CA SER A 221 -7.40 -6.85 -5.88
C SER A 221 -7.57 -7.17 -4.40
N PHE A 222 -8.27 -8.26 -4.13
CA PHE A 222 -8.61 -8.71 -2.79
C PHE A 222 -8.26 -10.19 -2.62
N LEU A 223 -8.11 -10.63 -1.38
CA LEU A 223 -7.99 -12.00 -0.97
C LEU A 223 -9.17 -12.33 -0.06
N LEU A 224 -9.90 -13.39 -0.37
CA LEU A 224 -10.87 -13.98 0.53
C LEU A 224 -10.14 -15.03 1.37
N VAL A 225 -9.99 -14.76 2.66
CA VAL A 225 -9.36 -15.67 3.61
C VAL A 225 -10.42 -16.22 4.57
N LYS A 226 -10.23 -17.45 5.01
CA LYS A 226 -11.13 -18.17 5.90
C LYS A 226 -10.39 -18.51 7.19
N GLU A 227 -11.03 -18.22 8.31
CA GLU A 227 -10.66 -18.71 9.63
C GLU A 227 -11.64 -19.82 10.01
N SER A 228 -11.14 -21.01 10.35
CA SER A 228 -11.91 -22.16 10.78
C SER A 228 -11.62 -22.43 12.26
N ALA A 229 -12.52 -22.02 13.15
CA ALA A 229 -12.40 -22.18 14.59
C ALA A 229 -13.22 -23.38 15.07
N SER A 230 -12.57 -24.45 15.50
CA SER A 230 -13.22 -25.65 16.04
C SER A 230 -13.22 -25.64 17.57
N ILE A 231 -14.36 -25.97 18.19
CA ILE A 231 -14.53 -26.20 19.63
C ILE A 231 -15.26 -27.53 19.79
N ALA A 232 -14.56 -28.57 20.24
CA ALA A 232 -15.07 -29.96 20.24
C ALA A 232 -15.56 -30.40 18.85
N ASP A 233 -16.82 -30.87 18.74
CA ASP A 233 -17.43 -31.32 17.48
C ASP A 233 -18.06 -30.17 16.65
N ASN A 234 -17.98 -28.93 17.14
CA ASN A 234 -18.54 -27.78 16.45
C ASN A 234 -17.42 -26.99 15.77
N THR A 235 -17.61 -26.63 14.50
CA THR A 235 -16.68 -25.75 13.78
C THR A 235 -17.39 -24.48 13.33
N THR A 236 -16.79 -23.34 13.64
CA THR A 236 -17.18 -22.03 13.15
C THR A 236 -16.25 -21.62 12.03
N HIS A 237 -16.80 -21.21 10.90
CA HIS A 237 -16.03 -20.59 9.82
C HIS A 237 -16.31 -19.10 9.75
N THR A 238 -15.26 -18.30 9.73
CA THR A 238 -15.32 -16.86 9.58
C THR A 238 -14.54 -16.46 8.33
N TRP A 239 -15.22 -15.85 7.36
CA TRP A 239 -14.57 -15.35 6.15
C TRP A 239 -14.24 -13.88 6.31
N ARG A 240 -13.05 -13.49 5.85
CA ARG A 240 -12.57 -12.12 5.89
C ARG A 240 -12.06 -11.73 4.52
N LEU A 241 -12.37 -10.51 4.13
CA LEU A 241 -11.85 -9.93 2.89
C LEU A 241 -10.63 -9.09 3.24
N VAL A 242 -9.49 -9.50 2.74
CA VAL A 242 -8.21 -8.80 2.88
C VAL A 242 -7.90 -8.10 1.57
N GLY A 243 -7.33 -6.91 1.63
CA GLY A 243 -6.88 -6.23 0.43
C GLY A 243 -6.04 -5.01 0.76
N GLU A 244 -5.52 -4.39 -0.29
CA GLU A 244 -4.78 -3.16 -0.20
C GLU A 244 -5.77 -2.02 0.07
N ALA A 245 -5.65 -1.42 1.25
CA ALA A 245 -6.35 -0.21 1.61
C ALA A 245 -5.33 0.81 2.08
N CYS A 246 -5.25 1.89 1.32
CA CYS A 246 -4.43 3.05 1.68
C CYS A 246 -2.94 2.70 1.71
N GLY A 247 -2.51 1.82 0.80
CA GLY A 247 -1.15 1.32 0.70
C GLY A 247 -0.90 0.04 1.48
N ASP A 248 -1.61 -0.19 2.58
CA ASP A 248 -1.34 -1.31 3.49
C ASP A 248 -2.20 -2.53 3.16
N VAL A 249 -1.70 -3.72 3.50
CA VAL A 249 -2.52 -4.93 3.54
C VAL A 249 -3.31 -4.91 4.82
N ASP A 250 -4.64 -4.92 4.74
CA ASP A 250 -5.46 -5.06 5.94
C ASP A 250 -6.70 -5.92 5.72
N GLU A 251 -7.21 -6.45 6.83
CA GLU A 251 -8.58 -6.91 6.93
C GLU A 251 -9.52 -5.72 6.70
N LEU A 252 -10.32 -5.83 5.65
CA LEU A 252 -11.28 -4.81 5.28
C LEU A 252 -12.60 -5.07 5.99
N PHE A 253 -13.08 -6.32 5.95
CA PHE A 253 -14.34 -6.71 6.57
C PHE A 253 -14.38 -8.19 6.93
N THR A 254 -15.12 -8.50 7.99
CA THR A 254 -15.67 -9.84 8.21
C THR A 254 -16.91 -10.04 7.33
N VAL A 255 -16.81 -10.99 6.42
CA VAL A 255 -17.83 -11.32 5.42
C VAL A 255 -19.02 -12.05 6.05
N GLY A 256 -18.74 -12.97 6.97
CA GLY A 256 -19.74 -13.75 7.69
C GLY A 256 -19.09 -14.75 8.63
N SER A 257 -19.88 -15.28 9.55
CA SER A 257 -19.50 -16.37 10.45
C SER A 257 -20.59 -17.44 10.41
N ARG A 258 -20.23 -18.71 10.26
CA ARG A 258 -21.17 -19.84 10.24
C ARG A 258 -20.75 -20.93 11.21
N LEU A 259 -21.68 -21.40 12.03
CA LEU A 259 -21.53 -22.63 12.83
C LEU A 259 -21.98 -23.80 11.97
N GLU A 260 -21.07 -24.70 11.60
CA GLU A 260 -21.43 -25.88 10.82
C GLU A 260 -21.91 -27.03 11.72
N PHE A 261 -23.16 -27.46 11.50
CA PHE A 261 -23.63 -28.82 11.72
C PHE A 261 -24.02 -29.41 10.35
N GLY A 262 -23.04 -29.68 9.47
CA GLY A 262 -23.32 -30.17 8.10
C GLY A 262 -22.21 -29.82 7.09
N PRO A 263 -22.32 -30.23 5.82
CA PRO A 263 -21.31 -29.91 4.80
C PRO A 263 -21.23 -28.39 4.53
N PRO A 264 -20.06 -27.89 4.09
CA PRO A 264 -19.85 -26.46 3.89
C PRO A 264 -20.77 -25.92 2.80
N GLY A 265 -21.42 -24.79 3.10
CA GLY A 265 -22.13 -24.00 2.09
C GLY A 265 -21.16 -23.10 1.33
N ASP A 266 -21.53 -22.73 0.11
CA ASP A 266 -20.69 -21.91 -0.75
C ASP A 266 -20.78 -20.43 -0.36
N VAL A 267 -19.63 -19.78 -0.29
CA VAL A 267 -19.54 -18.32 -0.25
C VAL A 267 -19.27 -17.84 -1.67
N SER A 268 -20.17 -17.01 -2.20
CA SER A 268 -19.95 -16.36 -3.49
C SER A 268 -19.84 -14.85 -3.31
N VAL A 269 -18.78 -14.29 -3.89
CA VAL A 269 -18.54 -12.85 -3.88
C VAL A 269 -18.73 -12.33 -5.30
N LYS A 270 -19.68 -11.41 -5.49
CA LYS A 270 -19.94 -10.76 -6.79
C LYS A 270 -19.89 -9.25 -6.62
N ALA A 271 -19.19 -8.56 -7.52
CA ALA A 271 -19.39 -7.12 -7.67
C ALA A 271 -20.72 -6.88 -8.38
N GLU A 272 -21.51 -5.96 -7.84
CA GLU A 272 -22.77 -5.56 -8.44
C GLU A 272 -22.76 -4.06 -8.75
N GLY A 273 -23.07 -3.70 -9.98
CA GLY A 273 -23.29 -2.31 -10.35
C GLY A 273 -23.17 -2.14 -11.85
N GLU A 274 -23.68 -1.02 -12.35
CA GLU A 274 -23.62 -0.68 -13.77
C GLU A 274 -22.62 0.45 -13.99
N GLY A 275 -21.84 0.35 -15.08
CA GLY A 275 -20.91 1.39 -15.48
C GLY A 275 -19.61 1.46 -14.65
N PRO A 276 -18.87 2.57 -14.73
CA PRO A 276 -17.51 2.70 -14.18
C PRO A 276 -17.47 2.70 -12.65
N GLU A 277 -18.62 2.66 -11.96
CA GLU A 277 -18.70 2.63 -10.50
C GLU A 277 -19.10 1.27 -9.94
N ALA A 278 -19.24 0.24 -10.78
CA ALA A 278 -19.64 -1.11 -10.35
C ALA A 278 -18.70 -1.74 -9.30
N TRP A 279 -17.44 -1.28 -9.23
CA TRP A 279 -16.49 -1.71 -8.21
C TRP A 279 -16.78 -1.16 -6.81
N ARG A 280 -17.70 -0.18 -6.67
CA ARG A 280 -18.06 0.42 -5.38
C ARG A 280 -19.01 -0.42 -4.55
N LYS A 281 -19.62 -1.47 -5.11
CA LYS A 281 -20.58 -2.31 -4.38
C LYS A 281 -20.19 -3.78 -4.54
N LEU A 282 -19.77 -4.37 -3.44
CA LEU A 282 -19.46 -5.79 -3.32
C LEU A 282 -20.64 -6.47 -2.63
N VAL A 283 -21.25 -7.46 -3.28
CA VAL A 283 -22.29 -8.28 -2.65
C VAL A 283 -21.69 -9.64 -2.36
N VAL A 284 -21.66 -9.98 -1.08
CA VAL A 284 -21.32 -11.32 -0.65
C VAL A 284 -22.61 -12.06 -0.36
N ARG A 285 -22.78 -13.21 -1.01
CA ARG A 285 -23.87 -14.14 -0.75
C ARG A 285 -23.30 -15.36 -0.06
N THR A 286 -23.99 -15.77 0.99
CA THR A 286 -23.75 -17.02 1.70
C THR A 286 -25.01 -17.86 1.54
N THR A 287 -24.84 -19.11 1.13
CA THR A 287 -25.93 -20.07 1.04
C THR A 287 -25.74 -21.16 2.09
N GLU A 288 -26.83 -21.50 2.77
CA GLU A 288 -26.91 -22.61 3.70
C GLU A 288 -27.87 -23.67 3.17
N GLY A 289 -27.53 -24.95 3.34
CA GLY A 289 -28.32 -26.06 2.84
C GLY A 289 -27.91 -26.50 1.43
N THR A 290 -28.69 -27.41 0.84
CA THR A 290 -28.44 -27.92 -0.51
C THR A 290 -29.10 -26.97 -1.50
N CYS A 291 -28.37 -25.96 -1.94
CA CYS A 291 -28.86 -24.96 -2.88
C CYS A 291 -28.43 -25.31 -4.31
N ASP A 292 -29.29 -25.05 -5.29
CA ASP A 292 -28.92 -25.07 -6.69
C ASP A 292 -28.11 -23.82 -7.09
N GLU A 293 -27.72 -23.73 -8.37
CA GLU A 293 -26.94 -22.62 -8.92
C GLU A 293 -27.61 -21.24 -8.81
N ASN A 294 -28.93 -21.21 -8.57
CA ASN A 294 -29.70 -19.98 -8.39
C ASN A 294 -29.86 -19.62 -6.91
N GLY A 295 -29.36 -20.46 -5.99
CA GLY A 295 -29.58 -20.29 -4.56
C GLY A 295 -30.97 -20.70 -4.10
N GLU A 296 -31.62 -21.62 -4.83
CA GLU A 296 -32.93 -22.16 -4.48
C GLU A 296 -32.81 -23.65 -4.07
N GLY A 297 -33.67 -24.13 -3.16
CA GLY A 297 -33.64 -25.51 -2.69
C GLY A 297 -34.44 -25.72 -1.41
N GLU A 298 -34.85 -26.96 -1.13
CA GLU A 298 -35.54 -27.31 0.11
C GLU A 298 -34.57 -27.18 1.29
N GLY A 299 -34.85 -26.27 2.22
CA GLY A 299 -33.94 -25.91 3.31
C GLY A 299 -32.79 -25.01 2.89
N CYS A 300 -32.84 -24.40 1.68
CA CYS A 300 -31.87 -23.41 1.27
C CYS A 300 -32.17 -22.06 1.94
N GLU A 301 -31.30 -21.61 2.83
CA GLU A 301 -31.32 -20.25 3.37
C GLU A 301 -30.19 -19.45 2.72
N SER A 302 -30.54 -18.38 2.01
CA SER A 302 -29.55 -17.46 1.46
C SER A 302 -29.55 -16.16 2.24
N SER A 303 -28.35 -15.73 2.64
CA SER A 303 -28.15 -14.40 3.20
C SER A 303 -27.19 -13.62 2.31
N SER A 304 -27.47 -12.33 2.12
CA SER A 304 -26.61 -11.46 1.33
C SER A 304 -26.25 -10.22 2.13
N ARG A 305 -24.97 -9.84 2.04
CA ARG A 305 -24.45 -8.62 2.62
C ARG A 305 -23.85 -7.78 1.53
N THR A 306 -24.26 -6.52 1.47
CA THR A 306 -23.73 -5.54 0.53
C THR A 306 -22.72 -4.66 1.27
N PHE A 307 -21.52 -4.57 0.73
CA PHE A 307 -20.47 -3.65 1.16
C PHE A 307 -20.34 -2.56 0.10
N THR A 308 -20.50 -1.31 0.51
CA THR A 308 -20.28 -0.15 -0.34
C THR A 308 -19.00 0.54 0.05
N TRP A 309 -18.15 0.80 -0.94
CA TRP A 309 -16.94 1.57 -0.79
C TRP A 309 -17.20 3.02 -1.19
N ASP A 310 -16.90 3.92 -0.27
CA ASP A 310 -16.66 5.30 -0.63
C ASP A 310 -15.15 5.53 -0.68
N ASP A 311 -14.70 6.50 -1.47
CA ASP A 311 -13.28 6.90 -1.56
C ASP A 311 -12.72 7.42 -0.21
N ALA A 312 -13.60 7.49 0.80
CA ALA A 312 -13.34 7.80 2.20
C ALA A 312 -12.86 6.63 3.06
N ALA A 313 -12.70 5.39 2.53
CA ALA A 313 -12.12 4.30 3.32
C ALA A 313 -10.71 4.65 3.88
N CYS A 314 -9.97 5.53 3.20
CA CYS A 314 -8.71 6.09 3.70
C CYS A 314 -8.85 7.32 4.61
N ALA A 315 -10.06 7.82 4.83
CA ALA A 315 -10.30 9.00 5.65
C ALA A 315 -10.61 8.69 7.13
N TYR A 316 -10.88 7.42 7.47
CA TYR A 316 -11.40 7.01 8.79
C TYR A 316 -10.45 6.11 9.60
N ARG A 317 -9.17 6.05 9.25
CA ARG A 317 -8.12 5.44 10.10
C ARG A 317 -7.32 6.52 10.81
#